data_AF-A0A812K301-F1
#
_entry.id   AF-A0A812K301-F1
#
_cell.length_a   1.000
_cell.length_b   1.000
_cell.length_c   1.000
_cell.angle_alpha   90.00
_cell.angle_beta   90.00
_cell.angle_gamma   90.00
#
_symmetry.space_group_name_H-M   'P 1'
#
loop_
_entity.id
_entity.type
_entity.pdbx_description
1 polymer ?
#
loop_
_entity_poly.entity_id
_entity_poly.type
_entity_poly.pdbx_seq_one_letter_code
_entity_poly.pdbx_strand_id
1 'polypeptide(L)'
;MAIDTDNNPAAVLIDAPAVFQVAEHLFCAYFFIEITIRFLAFEYKCDCFRDFWFVFDFCLSLYMVAETWILSLVLVVSGFGETEALFSANVLRIIRMVKILRLTRMAKLLRSIPELGIVAKAIGAAGRSLLVIAAFCVMVLYVFALLMKQITDMVQETPADPSLIGDFATVATSMNTLLLKSMFAESASFVYSLAAWHPIFWPFVILFILITSVTMMYMLIGVMVNVVNSVAASEREGSTVSLIAQSLRQVMMKLGMDPDGPLSKQTVTDLLLDAEVAQFLYGLDVDSIVMVEMLDTFYEDIMEKEGRQMNFEDLVDALLNLRGTNPATVQDVKGSIRILKTTFTKELSELRRSLLGEINTLKLDLRDAGDLESSGSEHDAG
;
A
#
# COMPACT_ATOMS: atom_id res chain seq x y z
N MET A 1 13.44 17.55 18.61
CA MET A 1 13.20 18.32 17.38
C MET A 1 12.46 19.62 17.64
N ALA A 2 11.25 19.62 18.20
CA ALA A 2 10.63 20.88 18.66
C ALA A 2 11.57 21.65 19.59
N ILE A 3 12.19 20.95 20.55
CA ILE A 3 13.22 21.50 21.44
C ILE A 3 14.45 22.07 20.68
N ASP A 4 14.83 21.50 19.54
CA ASP A 4 15.94 22.02 18.72
C ASP A 4 15.49 23.27 17.95
N THR A 5 14.31 23.24 17.32
CA THR A 5 13.71 24.42 16.68
C THR A 5 13.53 25.60 17.64
N ASP A 6 13.11 25.33 18.87
CA ASP A 6 12.79 26.36 19.86
C ASP A 6 14.03 26.87 20.61
N ASN A 7 15.05 26.02 20.82
CA ASN A 7 16.18 26.33 21.70
C ASN A 7 17.57 26.32 21.02
N ASN A 8 17.66 26.11 19.70
CA ASN A 8 18.93 26.17 18.97
C ASN A 8 18.99 27.39 18.03
N PRO A 9 19.56 28.52 18.46
CA PRO A 9 19.65 29.73 17.65
C PRO A 9 20.74 29.68 16.57
N ALA A 10 21.63 28.68 16.60
CA ALA A 10 22.78 28.64 15.70
C ALA A 10 22.36 28.31 14.27
N ALA A 11 22.88 29.03 13.27
CA ALA A 11 22.61 28.74 11.85
C ALA A 11 23.44 27.55 11.33
N VAL A 12 24.60 27.30 11.93
CA VAL A 12 25.55 26.25 11.57
C VAL A 12 25.66 25.25 12.72
N LEU A 13 25.84 23.96 12.40
CA LEU A 13 25.95 22.91 13.41
C LEU A 13 27.15 23.13 14.35
N ILE A 14 28.26 23.65 13.82
CA ILE A 14 29.51 23.93 14.54
C ILE A 14 29.33 24.98 15.65
N ASP A 15 28.40 25.92 15.45
CA ASP A 15 28.10 26.98 16.42
C ASP A 15 26.98 26.60 17.40
N ALA A 16 26.35 25.43 17.22
CA ALA A 16 25.27 24.97 18.08
C ALA A 16 25.79 24.53 19.45
N PRO A 17 24.98 24.61 20.53
CA PRO A 17 25.37 24.05 21.82
C PRO A 17 25.74 22.57 21.71
N ALA A 18 26.74 22.13 22.48
CA ALA A 18 27.32 20.78 22.39
C ALA A 18 26.28 19.64 22.46
N VAL A 19 25.20 19.82 23.24
CA VAL A 19 24.10 18.86 23.34
C VAL A 19 23.43 18.60 21.97
N PHE A 20 23.19 19.66 21.19
CA PHE A 20 22.59 19.54 19.85
C PHE A 20 23.56 18.96 18.84
N GLN A 21 24.86 19.30 18.92
CA GLN A 21 25.89 18.70 18.06
C GLN A 21 25.99 17.19 18.27
N VAL A 22 26.10 16.75 19.52
CA VAL A 22 26.21 15.33 19.87
C VAL A 22 24.95 14.57 19.44
N ALA A 23 23.76 15.13 19.69
CA ALA A 23 22.50 14.51 19.28
C ALA A 23 22.41 14.34 17.76
N GLU A 24 22.78 15.37 16.99
CA GLU A 24 22.76 15.32 15.51
C GLU A 24 23.71 14.27 14.95
N HIS A 25 24.94 14.20 15.46
CA HIS A 25 25.89 13.16 15.04
C HIS A 25 25.42 11.76 15.42
N LEU A 26 24.80 11.59 16.60
CA LEU A 26 24.26 10.31 17.05
C LEU A 26 23.09 9.85 16.17
N PHE A 27 22.16 10.74 15.84
CA PHE A 27 21.06 10.42 14.92
C PHE A 27 21.57 10.08 13.53
N CYS A 28 22.51 10.87 12.99
CA CYS A 28 23.10 10.60 11.67
C CYS A 28 23.79 9.23 11.65
N ALA A 29 24.56 8.89 12.69
CA ALA A 29 25.23 7.60 12.81
C ALA A 29 24.22 6.45 12.91
N TYR A 30 23.18 6.60 13.74
CA TYR A 30 22.11 5.60 13.87
C TYR A 30 21.46 5.27 12.52
N PHE A 31 21.02 6.29 11.77
CA PHE A 31 20.35 6.08 10.47
C PHE A 31 21.30 5.52 9.40
N PHE A 32 22.57 5.93 9.43
CA PHE A 32 23.59 5.41 8.54
C PHE A 32 23.88 3.92 8.81
N ILE A 33 23.95 3.52 10.08
CA ILE A 33 24.12 2.12 10.48
C ILE A 33 22.88 1.30 10.09
N GLU A 34 21.68 1.79 10.37
CA GLU A 34 20.41 1.14 10.00
C GLU A 34 20.35 0.80 8.51
N ILE A 35 20.62 1.78 7.63
CA ILE A 35 20.55 1.57 6.18
C ILE A 35 21.67 0.62 5.70
N THR A 36 22.84 0.67 6.33
CA THR A 36 23.95 -0.24 6.04
C THR A 36 23.57 -1.68 6.39
N ILE A 37 22.99 -1.91 7.57
CA ILE A 37 22.52 -3.24 7.98
C ILE A 37 21.45 -3.77 7.01
N ARG A 38 20.46 -2.93 6.63
CA ARG A 38 19.44 -3.32 5.65
C ARG A 38 20.04 -3.66 4.29
N PHE A 39 21.01 -2.88 3.81
CA PHE A 39 21.72 -3.17 2.56
C PHE A 39 22.46 -4.50 2.61
N LEU A 40 23.10 -4.80 3.75
CA LEU A 40 23.83 -6.05 3.95
C LEU A 40 22.89 -7.27 3.99
N ALA A 41 21.65 -7.11 4.47
CA ALA A 41 20.65 -8.17 4.54
C ALA A 41 20.09 -8.64 3.17
N PHE A 42 20.21 -7.85 2.10
CA PHE A 42 19.80 -8.29 0.76
C PHE A 42 20.77 -9.34 0.19
N GLU A 43 20.23 -10.48 -0.27
CA GLU A 43 20.97 -11.56 -0.94
C GLU A 43 21.57 -11.08 -2.27
N TYR A 44 20.76 -10.41 -3.11
CA TYR A 44 21.21 -9.76 -4.34
C TYR A 44 21.20 -8.25 -4.18
N LYS A 45 22.36 -7.60 -4.29
CA LYS A 45 22.50 -6.14 -4.04
C LYS A 45 21.72 -5.28 -5.04
N CYS A 46 21.43 -5.77 -6.23
CA CYS A 46 20.63 -5.04 -7.22
C CYS A 46 19.15 -4.89 -6.81
N ASP A 47 18.63 -5.78 -5.96
CA ASP A 47 17.23 -5.72 -5.52
C ASP A 47 16.97 -4.56 -4.55
N CYS A 48 18.00 -4.01 -3.93
CA CYS A 48 17.86 -2.82 -3.09
C CYS A 48 17.34 -1.60 -3.87
N PHE A 49 17.67 -1.50 -5.17
CA PHE A 49 17.18 -0.43 -6.04
C PHE A 49 15.74 -0.64 -6.52
N ARG A 50 15.18 -1.83 -6.34
CA ARG A 50 13.79 -2.15 -6.68
C ARG A 50 12.85 -1.88 -5.50
N ASP A 51 13.35 -1.93 -4.28
CA ASP A 51 12.59 -1.56 -3.10
C ASP A 51 12.54 -0.02 -2.98
N PHE A 52 11.41 0.56 -3.41
CA PHE A 52 11.13 2.00 -3.32
C PHE A 52 11.42 2.56 -1.93
N TRP A 53 11.11 1.79 -0.90
CA TRP A 53 11.28 2.22 0.47
C TRP A 53 12.73 2.20 0.92
N PHE A 54 13.52 1.23 0.46
CA PHE A 54 14.95 1.22 0.69
C PHE A 54 15.62 2.41 -0.03
N VAL A 55 15.28 2.64 -1.30
CA VAL A 55 15.81 3.77 -2.08
C VAL A 55 15.49 5.11 -1.42
N PHE A 56 14.25 5.29 -0.94
CA PHE A 56 13.85 6.49 -0.20
C PHE A 56 14.66 6.68 1.09
N ASP A 57 14.77 5.63 1.92
CA ASP A 57 15.54 5.68 3.17
C ASP A 57 17.04 5.92 2.95
N PHE A 58 17.57 5.37 1.85
CA PHE A 58 18.94 5.56 1.41
C PHE A 58 19.19 7.01 0.98
N CYS A 59 18.31 7.58 0.15
CA CYS A 59 18.38 8.99 -0.23
C CYS A 59 18.30 9.93 0.99
N LEU A 60 17.38 9.66 1.92
CA LEU A 60 17.28 10.43 3.17
C LEU A 60 18.54 10.29 4.04
N SER A 61 19.09 9.08 4.18
CA SER A 61 20.32 8.87 4.94
C SER A 61 21.53 9.55 4.30
N LEU A 62 21.64 9.50 2.97
CA LEU A 62 22.69 10.18 2.21
C LEU A 62 22.58 11.69 2.36
N TYR A 63 21.36 12.23 2.29
CA TYR A 63 21.08 13.63 2.55
C TYR A 63 21.52 14.03 3.97
N MET A 64 21.21 13.25 5.01
CA MET A 64 21.65 13.53 6.38
C MET A 64 23.18 13.53 6.54
N VAL A 65 23.88 12.59 5.88
CA VAL A 65 25.35 12.55 5.89
C VAL A 65 25.93 13.78 5.18
N ALA A 66 25.37 14.14 4.02
CA ALA A 66 25.79 15.32 3.28
C ALA A 66 25.57 16.60 4.11
N GLU A 67 24.44 16.71 4.78
CA GLU A 67 24.14 17.86 5.63
C GLU A 67 25.01 17.90 6.89
N THR A 68 25.21 16.78 7.57
CA THR A 68 25.87 16.77 8.89
C THR A 68 27.39 16.82 8.75
N TRP A 69 27.95 16.05 7.81
CA TRP A 69 29.39 15.87 7.68
C TRP A 69 29.98 16.66 6.52
N ILE A 70 29.39 16.59 5.32
CA ILE A 70 29.95 17.28 4.15
C ILE A 70 29.81 18.80 4.29
N LEU A 71 28.66 19.31 4.69
CA LEU A 71 28.46 20.75 4.89
C LEU A 71 29.33 21.31 6.02
N SER A 72 29.46 20.60 7.14
CA SER A 72 30.37 20.99 8.22
C SER A 72 31.83 21.01 7.77
N LEU A 73 32.28 20.00 7.01
CA LEU A 73 33.63 19.95 6.44
C LEU A 73 33.88 21.11 5.48
N VAL A 74 32.94 21.36 4.56
CA VAL A 74 33.04 22.47 3.60
C VAL A 74 33.16 23.79 4.34
N LEU A 75 32.35 24.05 5.37
CA LEU A 75 32.39 25.29 6.15
C LEU A 75 33.71 25.48 6.89
N VAL A 76 34.30 24.41 7.43
CA VAL A 76 35.62 24.45 8.09
C VAL A 76 36.74 24.71 7.08
N VAL A 77 36.76 23.97 5.96
CA VAL A 77 37.82 24.05 4.94
C VAL A 77 37.79 25.38 4.18
N SER A 78 36.61 25.94 3.95
CA SER A 78 36.46 27.24 3.27
C SER A 78 36.76 28.45 4.16
N GLY A 79 37.17 28.24 5.41
CA GLY A 79 37.67 29.32 6.26
C GLY A 79 36.63 30.42 6.52
N PHE A 80 35.36 30.03 6.72
CA PHE A 80 34.22 30.93 7.00
C PHE A 80 34.35 31.79 8.28
N GLY A 81 35.54 31.87 8.87
CA GLY A 81 35.86 32.72 10.01
C GLY A 81 36.43 34.11 9.67
N GLU A 82 36.96 34.35 8.45
CA GLU A 82 37.72 35.61 8.21
C GLU A 82 37.44 36.38 6.89
N THR A 83 36.66 35.86 5.93
CA THR A 83 36.39 36.60 4.67
C THR A 83 34.90 36.92 4.48
N GLU A 84 34.46 38.07 4.99
CA GLU A 84 33.05 38.44 5.12
C GLU A 84 32.27 38.78 3.84
N ALA A 85 32.90 39.03 2.69
CA ALA A 85 32.26 39.97 1.75
C ALA A 85 31.49 39.41 0.54
N LEU A 86 31.59 38.12 0.15
CA LEU A 86 31.07 37.73 -1.18
C LEU A 86 30.02 36.59 -1.23
N PHE A 87 29.75 35.88 -0.14
CA PHE A 87 28.79 34.76 -0.15
C PHE A 87 27.73 34.77 0.97
N SER A 88 27.79 35.70 1.92
CA SER A 88 27.15 35.53 3.23
C SER A 88 25.61 35.48 3.22
N ALA A 89 24.88 36.40 2.57
CA ALA A 89 23.40 36.41 2.72
C ALA A 89 22.68 35.27 1.97
N ASN A 90 23.05 35.01 0.72
CA ASN A 90 22.38 33.99 -0.11
C ASN A 90 22.81 32.57 0.29
N VAL A 91 24.09 32.35 0.61
CA VAL A 91 24.55 31.03 1.08
C VAL A 91 24.00 30.74 2.47
N LEU A 92 23.93 31.70 3.39
CA LEU A 92 23.26 31.49 4.68
C LEU A 92 21.75 31.23 4.52
N ARG A 93 21.07 31.87 3.55
CA ARG A 93 19.66 31.53 3.22
C ARG A 93 19.54 30.11 2.71
N ILE A 94 20.42 29.67 1.81
CA ILE A 94 20.43 28.31 1.29
C ILE A 94 20.71 27.31 2.42
N ILE A 95 21.71 27.58 3.28
CA ILE A 95 22.00 26.75 4.47
C ILE A 95 20.79 26.69 5.41
N ARG A 96 20.07 27.80 5.63
CA ARG A 96 18.82 27.82 6.41
C ARG A 96 17.71 26.99 5.76
N MET A 97 17.58 27.03 4.43
CA MET A 97 16.60 26.19 3.72
C MET A 97 16.97 24.71 3.80
N VAL A 98 18.27 24.38 3.70
CA VAL A 98 18.78 23.03 3.93
C VAL A 98 18.50 22.57 5.37
N LYS A 99 18.57 23.45 6.37
CA LYS A 99 18.16 23.07 7.74
C LYS A 99 16.69 22.64 7.86
N ILE A 100 15.77 23.22 7.08
CA ILE A 100 14.34 22.82 7.12
C ILE A 100 14.19 21.38 6.63
N LEU A 101 15.01 20.94 5.67
CA LEU A 101 15.02 19.57 5.18
C LEU A 101 15.43 18.56 6.27
N ARG A 102 16.02 18.97 7.41
CA ARG A 102 16.17 18.09 8.59
C ARG A 102 14.86 17.51 9.06
N LEU A 103 13.75 18.24 8.92
CA LEU A 103 12.42 17.76 9.32
C LEU A 103 11.99 16.54 8.50
N THR A 104 12.56 16.33 7.31
CA THR A 104 12.28 15.14 6.50
C THR A 104 12.68 13.84 7.20
N ARG A 105 13.57 13.88 8.20
CA ARG A 105 13.88 12.68 9.02
C ARG A 105 12.70 12.21 9.88
N MET A 106 11.74 13.09 10.17
CA MET A 106 10.45 12.69 10.78
C MET A 106 9.65 11.78 9.85
N ALA A 107 9.85 11.87 8.53
CA ALA A 107 9.21 10.95 7.57
C ALA A 107 9.61 9.49 7.81
N LYS A 108 10.82 9.23 8.34
CA LYS A 108 11.21 7.86 8.75
C LYS A 108 10.41 7.38 9.97
N LEU A 109 10.11 8.26 10.92
CA LEU A 109 9.30 7.92 12.10
C LEU A 109 7.82 7.72 11.76
N LEU A 110 7.32 8.44 10.76
CA LEU A 110 5.97 8.25 10.23
C LEU A 110 5.80 6.88 9.54
N ARG A 111 6.88 6.24 9.10
CA ARG A 111 6.85 4.93 8.44
C ARG A 111 6.73 3.76 9.41
N SER A 112 7.22 3.89 10.65
CA SER A 112 7.06 2.84 11.68
C SER A 112 5.60 2.64 12.12
N ILE A 113 4.69 3.50 11.65
CA ILE A 113 3.26 3.46 11.91
C ILE A 113 2.59 2.86 10.65
N PRO A 114 2.27 1.56 10.64
CA PRO A 114 1.66 0.90 9.47
C PRO A 114 0.36 1.59 9.02
N GLU A 115 -0.36 2.23 9.95
CA GLU A 115 -1.59 2.99 9.71
C GLU A 115 -1.36 4.17 8.76
N LEU A 116 -0.23 4.88 8.86
CA LEU A 116 0.13 5.97 7.95
C LEU A 116 0.43 5.46 6.54
N GLY A 117 1.02 4.27 6.44
CA GLY A 117 1.24 3.60 5.15
C GLY A 117 -0.07 3.23 4.45
N ILE A 118 -1.09 2.83 5.21
CA ILE A 118 -2.44 2.54 4.70
C ILE A 118 -3.09 3.83 4.19
N VAL A 119 -3.07 4.91 4.99
CA VAL A 119 -3.63 6.20 4.57
C VAL A 119 -2.90 6.76 3.35
N ALA A 120 -1.58 6.67 3.29
CA ALA A 120 -0.80 7.14 2.14
C ALA A 120 -1.13 6.36 0.86
N LYS A 121 -1.27 5.02 0.94
CA LYS A 121 -1.71 4.19 -0.19
C LYS A 121 -3.15 4.51 -0.60
N ALA A 122 -4.04 4.77 0.35
CA ALA A 122 -5.42 5.17 0.09
C ALA A 122 -5.51 6.54 -0.61
N ILE A 123 -4.75 7.53 -0.13
CA ILE A 123 -4.62 8.84 -0.79
C ILE A 123 -4.00 8.67 -2.17
N GLY A 124 -3.00 7.80 -2.34
CA GLY A 124 -2.38 7.49 -3.63
C GLY A 124 -3.38 6.88 -4.62
N ALA A 125 -4.20 5.94 -4.17
CA ALA A 125 -5.26 5.32 -4.97
C ALA A 125 -6.34 6.33 -5.38
N ALA A 126 -6.75 7.22 -4.47
CA ALA A 126 -7.68 8.32 -4.76
C ALA A 126 -7.04 9.46 -5.58
N GLY A 127 -5.72 9.58 -5.52
CA GLY A 127 -4.93 10.68 -6.05
C GLY A 127 -5.06 10.82 -7.56
N ARG A 128 -5.16 9.71 -8.30
CA ARG A 128 -5.35 9.75 -9.75
C ARG A 128 -6.60 10.53 -10.14
N SER A 129 -7.71 10.27 -9.48
CA SER A 129 -8.99 10.95 -9.76
C SER A 129 -8.96 12.40 -9.29
N LEU A 130 -8.35 12.66 -8.13
CA LEU A 130 -8.18 14.01 -7.58
C LEU A 130 -7.32 14.91 -8.48
N LEU A 131 -6.24 14.37 -9.06
CA LEU A 131 -5.33 15.12 -9.93
C LEU A 131 -6.02 15.60 -11.21
N VAL A 132 -6.88 14.78 -11.81
CA VAL A 132 -7.64 15.18 -13.02
C VAL A 132 -8.57 16.34 -12.70
N ILE A 133 -9.26 16.29 -11.57
CA ILE A 133 -10.19 17.35 -11.16
C ILE A 133 -9.42 18.62 -10.76
N ALA A 134 -8.31 18.47 -10.03
CA ALA A 134 -7.44 19.60 -9.68
C ALA A 134 -6.88 20.28 -10.94
N ALA A 135 -6.44 19.51 -11.95
CA ALA A 135 -5.99 20.05 -13.22
C ALA A 135 -7.10 20.81 -13.96
N PHE A 136 -8.33 20.30 -13.93
CA PHE A 136 -9.50 21.01 -14.46
C PHE A 136 -9.78 22.31 -13.71
N CYS A 137 -9.73 22.33 -12.38
CA CYS A 137 -9.87 23.56 -11.58
C CYS A 137 -8.79 24.60 -11.92
N VAL A 138 -7.53 24.16 -12.07
CA VAL A 138 -6.42 25.05 -12.48
C VAL A 138 -6.65 25.62 -13.89
N MET A 139 -7.17 24.80 -14.81
CA MET A 139 -7.52 25.26 -16.16
C MET A 139 -8.61 26.34 -16.12
N VAL A 140 -9.68 26.13 -15.36
CA VAL A 140 -10.76 27.12 -15.19
C VAL A 140 -10.20 28.41 -14.56
N LEU A 141 -9.41 28.29 -13.49
CA LEU A 141 -8.74 29.42 -12.85
C LEU A 141 -7.89 30.22 -13.84
N TYR A 142 -7.11 29.54 -14.69
CA TYR A 142 -6.27 30.17 -15.69
C TYR A 142 -7.09 30.94 -16.74
N VAL A 143 -8.16 30.34 -17.27
CA VAL A 143 -9.02 30.99 -18.27
C VAL A 143 -9.68 32.24 -17.69
N PHE A 144 -10.24 32.16 -16.48
CA PHE A 144 -10.87 33.33 -15.85
C PHE A 144 -9.85 34.38 -15.41
N ALA A 145 -8.64 33.99 -14.99
CA ALA A 145 -7.56 34.94 -14.69
C ALA A 145 -7.10 35.70 -15.93
N LEU A 146 -7.02 35.04 -17.10
CA LEU A 146 -6.75 35.69 -18.38
C LEU A 146 -7.86 36.68 -18.75
N LEU A 147 -9.12 36.28 -18.61
CA LEU A 147 -10.26 37.16 -18.88
C LEU A 147 -10.25 38.39 -17.98
N MET A 148 -10.03 38.23 -16.67
CA MET A 148 -9.95 39.35 -15.72
C MET A 148 -8.80 40.29 -16.08
N LYS A 149 -7.62 39.76 -16.35
CA LYS A 149 -6.46 40.56 -16.77
C LYS A 149 -6.77 41.36 -18.04
N GLN A 150 -7.41 40.74 -19.04
CA GLN A 150 -7.78 41.42 -20.28
C GLN A 150 -8.84 42.50 -20.08
N ILE A 151 -9.86 42.24 -19.25
CA ILE A 151 -10.89 43.24 -18.92
C ILE A 151 -10.27 44.41 -18.16
N THR A 152 -9.39 44.15 -17.19
CA THR A 152 -8.64 45.18 -16.46
C THR A 152 -7.77 46.03 -17.39
N ASP A 153 -7.10 45.45 -18.40
CA ASP A 153 -6.33 46.22 -19.39
C ASP A 153 -7.23 47.10 -20.29
N MET A 154 -8.47 46.67 -20.54
CA MET A 154 -9.44 47.43 -21.36
C MET A 154 -10.14 48.55 -20.57
N VAL A 155 -10.36 48.35 -19.27
CA VAL A 155 -11.00 49.32 -18.38
C VAL A 155 -9.94 50.31 -17.90
N GLN A 156 -9.90 51.50 -18.52
CA GLN A 156 -9.00 52.61 -18.12
C GLN A 156 -9.48 53.37 -16.87
N GLU A 157 -10.57 52.92 -16.24
CA GLU A 157 -11.09 53.53 -15.02
C GLU A 157 -10.21 53.18 -13.82
N THR A 158 -10.03 54.13 -12.91
CA THR A 158 -9.29 53.89 -11.67
C THR A 158 -10.26 53.32 -10.62
N PRO A 159 -10.02 52.13 -10.04
CA PRO A 159 -10.88 51.57 -9.02
C PRO A 159 -10.85 52.42 -7.75
N ALA A 160 -11.93 52.34 -6.96
CA ALA A 160 -12.01 52.97 -5.64
C ALA A 160 -10.95 52.43 -4.66
N ASP A 161 -10.55 51.17 -4.83
CA ASP A 161 -9.45 50.55 -4.10
C ASP A 161 -8.25 50.33 -5.06
N PRO A 162 -7.14 51.07 -4.88
CA PRO A 162 -5.93 50.94 -5.71
C PRO A 162 -5.30 49.54 -5.66
N SER A 163 -5.56 48.76 -4.61
CA SER A 163 -4.99 47.41 -4.47
C SER A 163 -5.52 46.43 -5.54
N LEU A 164 -6.73 46.67 -6.07
CA LEU A 164 -7.36 45.85 -7.11
C LEU A 164 -6.59 45.88 -8.44
N ILE A 165 -5.86 46.96 -8.75
CA ILE A 165 -5.03 47.02 -9.96
C ILE A 165 -3.84 46.05 -9.82
N GLY A 166 -3.22 46.01 -8.65
CA GLY A 166 -2.11 45.10 -8.35
C GLY A 166 -2.54 43.64 -8.34
N ASP A 167 -3.76 43.38 -7.87
CA ASP A 167 -4.34 42.03 -7.82
C ASP A 167 -4.51 41.41 -9.22
N PHE A 168 -4.79 42.21 -10.25
CA PHE A 168 -5.02 41.76 -11.63
C PHE A 168 -3.92 42.14 -12.64
N ALA A 169 -2.77 42.63 -12.15
CA ALA A 169 -1.66 43.12 -13.00
C ALA A 169 -1.01 42.02 -13.87
N THR A 170 -0.93 40.79 -13.37
CA THR A 170 -0.36 39.65 -14.09
C THR A 170 -1.30 38.44 -14.01
N VAL A 171 -1.21 37.51 -14.96
CA VAL A 171 -2.04 36.30 -14.94
C VAL A 171 -1.83 35.51 -13.63
N ALA A 172 -0.60 35.43 -13.13
CA ALA A 172 -0.29 34.74 -11.89
C ALA A 172 -0.91 35.43 -10.65
N THR A 173 -0.86 36.76 -10.57
CA THR A 173 -1.53 37.51 -9.50
C THR A 173 -3.05 37.40 -9.62
N SER A 174 -3.60 37.47 -10.84
CA SER A 174 -5.04 37.27 -11.09
C SER A 174 -5.50 35.88 -10.67
N MET A 175 -4.74 34.83 -10.96
CA MET A 175 -5.03 33.46 -10.50
C MET A 175 -5.00 33.37 -8.98
N ASN A 176 -4.01 33.99 -8.32
CA ASN A 176 -3.91 34.00 -6.86
C ASN A 176 -5.07 34.78 -6.21
N THR A 177 -5.45 35.92 -6.79
CA THR A 177 -6.58 36.74 -6.35
C THR A 177 -7.90 35.99 -6.47
N LEU A 178 -8.18 35.36 -7.62
CA LEU A 178 -9.39 34.57 -7.82
C LEU A 178 -9.43 33.35 -6.88
N LEU A 179 -8.29 32.69 -6.66
CA LEU A 179 -8.21 31.56 -5.74
C LEU A 179 -8.44 32.01 -4.28
N LEU A 180 -7.67 32.97 -3.77
CA LEU A 180 -7.72 33.37 -2.36
C LEU A 180 -8.94 34.23 -2.02
N LYS A 181 -9.24 35.25 -2.83
CA LYS A 181 -10.31 36.21 -2.53
C LYS A 181 -11.69 35.74 -2.99
N SER A 182 -11.78 34.85 -3.99
CA SER A 182 -13.08 34.36 -4.48
C SER A 182 -13.43 32.91 -4.10
N MET A 183 -12.47 31.99 -3.92
CA MET A 183 -12.80 30.61 -3.49
C MET A 183 -12.79 30.42 -1.96
N PHE A 184 -11.85 31.04 -1.24
CA PHE A 184 -11.64 30.75 0.20
C PHE A 184 -12.19 31.81 1.16
N ALA A 185 -12.40 33.05 0.71
CA ALA A 185 -12.77 34.19 1.55
C ALA A 185 -14.14 34.80 1.16
N GLU A 186 -14.62 35.73 2.00
CA GLU A 186 -15.87 36.48 1.91
C GLU A 186 -16.08 37.14 0.53
N SER A 187 -16.63 36.38 -0.41
CA SER A 187 -16.71 36.77 -1.83
C SER A 187 -17.64 37.96 -2.08
N ALA A 188 -18.58 38.23 -1.18
CA ALA A 188 -19.56 39.30 -1.35
C ALA A 188 -18.88 40.69 -1.39
N SER A 189 -18.06 41.02 -0.40
CA SER A 189 -17.37 42.32 -0.33
C SER A 189 -16.42 42.52 -1.52
N PHE A 190 -15.73 41.46 -1.93
CA PHE A 190 -14.86 41.45 -3.10
C PHE A 190 -15.65 41.68 -4.41
N VAL A 191 -16.77 40.96 -4.61
CA VAL A 191 -17.63 41.10 -5.80
C VAL A 191 -18.20 42.51 -5.89
N TYR A 192 -18.68 43.08 -4.78
CA TYR A 192 -19.19 44.45 -4.78
C TYR A 192 -18.09 45.48 -5.08
N SER A 193 -16.87 45.26 -4.58
CA SER A 193 -15.73 46.14 -4.85
C SER A 193 -15.31 46.10 -6.33
N LEU A 194 -15.33 44.93 -6.96
CA LEU A 194 -15.09 44.81 -8.42
C LEU A 194 -16.22 45.40 -9.25
N ALA A 195 -17.47 45.20 -8.84
CA ALA A 195 -18.63 45.77 -9.53
C ALA A 195 -18.67 47.30 -9.44
N ALA A 196 -18.17 47.86 -8.33
CA ALA A 196 -18.00 49.30 -8.15
C ALA A 196 -16.87 49.89 -9.01
N TRP A 197 -15.87 49.07 -9.40
CA TRP A 197 -14.88 49.47 -10.39
C TRP A 197 -15.50 49.55 -11.78
N HIS A 198 -16.05 48.45 -12.28
CA HIS A 198 -16.80 48.47 -13.54
C HIS A 198 -17.88 47.38 -13.54
N PRO A 199 -19.12 47.67 -13.99
CA PRO A 199 -20.23 46.71 -13.93
C PRO A 199 -19.98 45.38 -14.67
N ILE A 200 -19.10 45.38 -15.67
CA ILE A 200 -18.75 44.18 -16.44
C ILE A 200 -18.08 43.10 -15.59
N PHE A 201 -17.37 43.45 -14.51
CA PHE A 201 -16.69 42.46 -13.68
C PHE A 201 -17.69 41.56 -12.93
N TRP A 202 -18.87 42.09 -12.59
CA TRP A 202 -19.89 41.36 -11.83
C TRP A 202 -20.30 40.03 -12.49
N PRO A 203 -20.76 39.98 -13.77
CA PRO A 203 -21.17 38.73 -14.38
C PRO A 203 -20.01 37.72 -14.53
N PHE A 204 -18.78 38.17 -14.79
CA PHE A 204 -17.63 37.27 -14.92
C PHE A 204 -17.22 36.66 -13.58
N VAL A 205 -17.16 37.45 -12.51
CA VAL A 205 -16.82 36.94 -11.17
C VAL A 205 -17.92 36.01 -10.66
N ILE A 206 -19.20 36.36 -10.85
CA ILE A 206 -20.32 35.49 -10.46
C ILE A 206 -20.31 34.17 -11.23
N LEU A 207 -20.10 34.21 -12.55
CA LEU A 207 -19.98 33.00 -13.37
C LEU A 207 -18.80 32.13 -12.93
N PHE A 208 -17.65 32.75 -12.64
CA PHE A 208 -16.49 32.05 -12.10
C PHE A 208 -16.79 31.36 -10.77
N ILE A 209 -17.41 32.08 -9.82
CA ILE A 209 -17.79 31.54 -8.51
C ILE A 209 -18.76 30.37 -8.69
N LEU A 210 -19.75 30.49 -9.57
CA LEU A 210 -20.72 29.41 -9.83
C LEU A 210 -20.03 28.16 -10.40
N ILE A 211 -19.23 28.31 -11.46
CA ILE A 211 -18.52 27.19 -12.08
C ILE A 211 -17.59 26.51 -11.07
N THR A 212 -16.83 27.30 -10.32
CA THR A 212 -15.85 26.78 -9.37
C THR A 212 -16.52 26.10 -8.17
N SER A 213 -17.62 26.68 -7.66
CA SER A 213 -18.40 26.10 -6.56
C SER A 213 -19.06 24.78 -6.97
N VAL A 214 -19.67 24.73 -8.16
CA VAL A 214 -20.27 23.50 -8.70
C VAL A 214 -19.20 22.44 -8.95
N THR A 215 -18.04 22.82 -9.48
CA THR A 215 -16.92 21.91 -9.72
C THR A 215 -16.37 21.33 -8.40
N MET A 216 -16.20 22.17 -7.38
CA MET A 216 -15.81 21.71 -6.04
C MET A 216 -16.85 20.77 -5.43
N MET A 217 -18.15 21.06 -5.59
CA MET A 217 -19.21 20.18 -5.12
C MET A 217 -19.15 18.81 -5.81
N TYR A 218 -19.00 18.76 -7.13
CA TYR A 218 -18.87 17.49 -7.86
C TYR A 218 -17.58 16.74 -7.53
N MET A 219 -16.49 17.45 -7.22
CA MET A 219 -15.27 16.84 -6.69
C MET A 219 -15.53 16.12 -5.37
N LEU A 220 -16.18 16.80 -4.41
CA LEU A 220 -16.50 16.24 -3.10
C LEU A 220 -17.42 15.02 -3.25
N ILE A 221 -18.43 15.10 -4.10
CA ILE A 221 -19.34 13.98 -4.40
C ILE A 221 -18.55 12.81 -4.99
N GLY A 222 -17.66 13.06 -5.96
CA GLY A 222 -16.82 12.02 -6.56
C GLY A 222 -15.94 11.29 -5.53
N VAL A 223 -15.34 12.03 -4.59
CA VAL A 223 -14.57 11.45 -3.48
C VAL A 223 -15.47 10.64 -2.55
N MET A 224 -16.62 11.19 -2.16
CA MET A 224 -17.57 10.51 -1.28
C MET A 224 -18.08 9.21 -1.89
N VAL A 225 -18.40 9.18 -3.18
CA VAL A 225 -18.82 7.96 -3.88
C VAL A 225 -17.73 6.91 -3.86
N ASN A 226 -16.46 7.29 -4.09
CA ASN A 226 -15.35 6.34 -4.01
C ASN A 226 -15.18 5.77 -2.59
N VAL A 227 -15.29 6.61 -1.56
CA VAL A 227 -15.21 6.17 -0.16
C VAL A 227 -16.38 5.24 0.18
N VAL A 228 -17.62 5.62 -0.15
CA VAL A 228 -18.80 4.79 0.08
C VAL A 228 -18.70 3.45 -0.63
N ASN A 229 -18.21 3.42 -1.88
CA ASN A 229 -17.99 2.16 -2.60
C ASN A 229 -16.94 1.28 -1.93
N SER A 230 -15.84 1.87 -1.44
CA SER A 230 -14.80 1.11 -0.73
C SER A 230 -15.29 0.54 0.60
N VAL A 231 -16.04 1.33 1.38
CA VAL A 231 -16.63 0.90 2.66
C VAL A 231 -17.71 -0.15 2.39
N ALA A 232 -18.57 0.06 1.40
CA ALA A 232 -19.61 -0.90 1.03
C ALA A 232 -19.03 -2.24 0.53
N ALA A 233 -17.90 -2.23 -0.18
CA ALA A 233 -17.19 -3.45 -0.55
C ALA A 233 -16.68 -4.21 0.68
N SER A 234 -16.03 -3.50 1.61
CA SER A 234 -15.52 -4.07 2.87
C SER A 234 -16.64 -4.60 3.77
N GLU A 235 -17.75 -3.87 3.89
CA GLU A 235 -18.92 -4.27 4.69
C GLU A 235 -19.65 -5.47 4.06
N ARG A 236 -19.79 -5.51 2.72
CA ARG A 236 -20.36 -6.67 2.04
C ARG A 236 -19.54 -7.93 2.29
N GLU A 237 -18.22 -7.82 2.20
CA GLU A 237 -17.33 -8.95 2.48
C GLU A 237 -17.52 -9.46 3.92
N GLY A 238 -17.47 -8.57 4.92
CA GLY A 238 -17.71 -8.94 6.32
C GLY A 238 -19.09 -9.53 6.58
N SER A 239 -20.14 -8.98 5.94
CA SER A 239 -21.50 -9.51 6.03
C SER A 239 -21.62 -10.90 5.41
N THR A 240 -21.01 -11.15 4.25
CA THR A 240 -20.98 -12.48 3.62
C THR A 240 -20.28 -13.51 4.51
N VAL A 241 -19.15 -13.17 5.13
CA VAL A 241 -18.47 -14.04 6.10
C VAL A 241 -19.40 -14.39 7.26
N SER A 242 -20.05 -13.39 7.86
CA SER A 242 -20.97 -13.61 8.97
C SER A 242 -22.17 -14.46 8.57
N LEU A 243 -22.72 -14.27 7.36
CA LEU A 243 -23.84 -15.07 6.84
C LEU A 243 -23.44 -16.53 6.63
N ILE A 244 -22.27 -16.79 6.03
CA ILE A 244 -21.74 -18.16 5.88
C ILE A 244 -21.56 -18.83 7.23
N ALA A 245 -20.89 -18.15 8.15
CA ALA A 245 -20.63 -18.67 9.49
C ALA A 245 -21.94 -18.98 10.25
N GLN A 246 -22.94 -18.12 10.15
CA GLN A 246 -24.24 -18.33 10.80
C GLN A 246 -25.02 -19.49 10.17
N SER A 247 -25.12 -19.55 8.84
CA SER A 247 -25.83 -20.63 8.13
C SER A 247 -25.19 -22.00 8.40
N LEU A 248 -23.86 -22.09 8.31
CA LEU A 248 -23.15 -23.34 8.61
C LEU A 248 -23.35 -23.77 10.06
N ARG A 249 -23.23 -22.84 11.03
CA ARG A 249 -23.51 -23.15 12.45
C ARG A 249 -24.93 -23.66 12.67
N GLN A 250 -25.93 -23.06 12.01
CA GLN A 250 -27.31 -23.51 12.14
C GLN A 250 -27.50 -24.94 11.63
N VAL A 251 -26.94 -25.28 10.46
CA VAL A 251 -27.06 -26.64 9.92
C VAL A 251 -26.26 -27.64 10.76
N MET A 252 -25.06 -27.28 11.23
CA MET A 252 -24.29 -28.11 12.16
C MET A 252 -25.09 -28.46 13.42
N MET A 253 -25.76 -27.47 14.03
CA MET A 253 -26.62 -27.74 15.19
C MET A 253 -27.81 -28.65 14.84
N LYS A 254 -28.43 -28.49 13.66
CA LYS A 254 -29.51 -29.39 13.19
C LYS A 254 -29.02 -30.83 13.03
N LEU A 255 -27.79 -31.02 12.55
CA LEU A 255 -27.16 -32.32 12.39
C LEU A 255 -26.60 -32.90 13.71
N GLY A 256 -26.74 -32.18 14.83
CA GLY A 256 -26.22 -32.60 16.14
C GLY A 256 -24.70 -32.52 16.26
N MET A 257 -24.05 -31.70 15.42
CA MET A 257 -22.61 -31.47 15.43
C MET A 257 -22.27 -30.33 16.41
N ASP A 258 -21.13 -30.46 17.09
CA ASP A 258 -20.60 -29.40 17.96
C ASP A 258 -19.81 -28.38 17.13
N PRO A 259 -20.26 -27.11 17.04
CA PRO A 259 -19.57 -26.07 16.27
C PRO A 259 -18.31 -25.52 16.96
N ASP A 260 -18.12 -25.77 18.26
CA ASP A 260 -16.95 -25.28 19.02
C ASP A 260 -15.88 -26.37 19.20
N GLY A 261 -16.17 -27.59 18.76
CA GLY A 261 -15.27 -28.74 18.79
C GLY A 261 -14.40 -28.88 17.53
N PRO A 262 -13.39 -29.77 17.56
CA PRO A 262 -12.62 -30.11 16.37
C PRO A 262 -13.48 -30.85 15.36
N LEU A 263 -13.38 -30.44 14.10
CA LEU A 263 -14.12 -31.04 13.00
C LEU A 263 -13.35 -32.22 12.43
N SER A 264 -14.04 -33.35 12.30
CA SER A 264 -13.49 -34.51 11.61
C SER A 264 -13.75 -34.38 10.10
N LYS A 265 -12.90 -35.03 9.29
CA LYS A 265 -13.08 -35.07 7.83
C LYS A 265 -14.49 -35.53 7.43
N GLN A 266 -14.99 -36.59 8.08
CA GLN A 266 -16.33 -37.13 7.82
C GLN A 266 -17.41 -36.11 8.17
N THR A 267 -17.29 -35.44 9.32
CA THR A 267 -18.22 -34.39 9.75
C THR A 267 -18.32 -33.26 8.74
N VAL A 268 -17.19 -32.81 8.19
CA VAL A 268 -17.16 -31.75 7.17
C VAL A 268 -17.74 -32.25 5.84
N THR A 269 -17.41 -33.47 5.42
CA THR A 269 -18.01 -34.07 4.22
C THR A 269 -19.52 -34.14 4.34
N ASP A 270 -20.05 -34.63 5.46
CA ASP A 270 -21.49 -34.74 5.68
C ASP A 270 -22.18 -33.37 5.67
N LEU A 271 -21.54 -32.36 6.26
CA LEU A 271 -22.04 -30.98 6.26
C LEU A 271 -22.07 -30.37 4.85
N LEU A 272 -21.03 -30.59 4.03
CA LEU A 272 -20.93 -30.03 2.68
C LEU A 272 -21.82 -30.76 1.66
N LEU A 273 -22.20 -32.01 1.94
CA LEU A 273 -23.13 -32.80 1.14
C LEU A 273 -24.61 -32.55 1.49
N ASP A 274 -24.89 -31.85 2.59
CA ASP A 274 -26.25 -31.45 2.93
C ASP A 274 -26.82 -30.49 1.86
N ALA A 275 -28.06 -30.76 1.44
CA ALA A 275 -28.69 -30.03 0.34
C ALA A 275 -28.93 -28.55 0.67
N GLU A 276 -29.22 -28.21 1.93
CA GLU A 276 -29.44 -26.83 2.38
C GLU A 276 -28.11 -26.05 2.31
N VAL A 277 -27.02 -26.68 2.76
CA VAL A 277 -25.66 -26.09 2.74
C VAL A 277 -25.13 -25.95 1.32
N ALA A 278 -25.21 -27.02 0.52
CA ALA A 278 -24.70 -27.00 -0.85
C ALA A 278 -25.43 -25.95 -1.72
N GLN A 279 -26.75 -25.83 -1.57
CA GLN A 279 -27.52 -24.81 -2.29
C GLN A 279 -27.16 -23.38 -1.84
N PHE A 280 -26.94 -23.18 -0.54
CA PHE A 280 -26.53 -21.90 0.02
C PHE A 280 -25.12 -21.49 -0.45
N LEU A 281 -24.15 -22.40 -0.41
CA LEU A 281 -22.79 -22.18 -0.86
C LEU A 281 -22.73 -21.88 -2.36
N TYR A 282 -23.50 -22.60 -3.18
CA TYR A 282 -23.64 -22.32 -4.61
C TYR A 282 -24.17 -20.90 -4.87
N GLY A 283 -25.14 -20.43 -4.09
CA GLY A 283 -25.66 -19.06 -4.17
C GLY A 283 -24.64 -17.97 -3.85
N LEU A 284 -23.55 -18.31 -3.14
CA LEU A 284 -22.43 -17.43 -2.81
C LEU A 284 -21.22 -17.64 -3.72
N ASP A 285 -21.37 -18.41 -4.79
CA ASP A 285 -20.30 -18.75 -5.73
C ASP A 285 -19.16 -19.56 -5.09
N VAL A 286 -19.48 -20.40 -4.10
CA VAL A 286 -18.55 -21.34 -3.47
C VAL A 286 -18.84 -22.75 -3.95
N ASP A 287 -17.84 -23.41 -4.55
CA ASP A 287 -17.96 -24.78 -5.03
C ASP A 287 -17.69 -25.78 -3.90
N SER A 288 -18.75 -26.31 -3.29
CA SER A 288 -18.66 -27.29 -2.21
C SER A 288 -18.12 -28.65 -2.68
N ILE A 289 -18.27 -29.01 -3.96
CA ILE A 289 -17.77 -30.28 -4.52
C ILE A 289 -16.25 -30.24 -4.55
N VAL A 290 -15.70 -29.14 -5.08
CA VAL A 290 -14.25 -28.90 -5.13
C VAL A 290 -13.65 -28.86 -3.72
N MET A 291 -14.37 -28.29 -2.74
CA MET A 291 -13.94 -28.35 -1.33
C MET A 291 -13.86 -29.78 -0.79
N VAL A 292 -14.85 -30.63 -1.09
CA VAL A 292 -14.84 -32.04 -0.65
C VAL A 292 -13.67 -32.81 -1.27
N GLU A 293 -13.36 -32.57 -2.55
CA GLU A 293 -12.23 -33.20 -3.24
C GLU A 293 -10.87 -32.78 -2.64
N MET A 294 -10.73 -31.52 -2.26
CA MET A 294 -9.50 -30.97 -1.68
C MET A 294 -9.40 -31.11 -0.16
N LEU A 295 -10.43 -31.64 0.49
CA LEU A 295 -10.53 -31.70 1.96
C LEU A 295 -9.32 -32.40 2.59
N ASP A 296 -8.84 -33.48 1.98
CA ASP A 296 -7.63 -34.19 2.44
C ASP A 296 -6.41 -33.28 2.50
N THR A 297 -6.24 -32.47 1.45
CA THR A 297 -5.09 -31.58 1.33
C THR A 297 -5.16 -30.47 2.39
N PHE A 298 -6.35 -29.90 2.62
CA PHE A 298 -6.53 -28.88 3.66
C PHE A 298 -6.25 -29.41 5.06
N TYR A 299 -6.70 -30.64 5.38
CA TYR A 299 -6.43 -31.26 6.69
C TYR A 299 -4.94 -31.57 6.87
N GLU A 300 -4.29 -32.14 5.84
CA GLU A 300 -2.83 -32.37 5.87
C GLU A 300 -2.07 -31.05 6.10
N ASP A 301 -2.46 -29.98 5.41
CA ASP A 301 -1.80 -28.67 5.50
C ASP A 301 -1.93 -28.04 6.90
N ILE A 302 -3.11 -28.11 7.53
CA ILE A 302 -3.33 -27.59 8.90
C ILE A 302 -2.54 -28.43 9.90
N MET A 303 -2.55 -29.75 9.76
CA MET A 303 -1.79 -30.65 10.63
C MET A 303 -0.28 -30.42 10.53
N GLU A 304 0.27 -30.24 9.32
CA GLU A 304 1.70 -29.97 9.13
C GLU A 304 2.13 -28.61 9.68
N LYS A 305 1.31 -27.57 9.51
CA LYS A 305 1.65 -26.20 9.90
C LYS A 305 1.42 -25.91 11.37
N GLU A 306 0.32 -26.41 11.93
CA GLU A 306 -0.17 -26.00 13.26
C GLU A 306 -0.26 -27.17 14.25
N GLY A 307 -0.14 -28.42 13.80
CA GLY A 307 -0.17 -29.59 14.68
C GLY A 307 -1.52 -29.83 15.37
N ARG A 308 -2.61 -29.30 14.80
CA ARG A 308 -3.98 -29.41 15.35
C ARG A 308 -4.99 -29.85 14.28
N GLN A 309 -6.17 -30.27 14.74
CA GLN A 309 -7.31 -30.55 13.86
C GLN A 309 -7.97 -29.26 13.38
N MET A 310 -8.74 -29.38 12.29
CA MET A 310 -9.52 -28.29 11.69
C MET A 310 -10.62 -27.86 12.65
N ASN A 311 -10.75 -26.56 12.88
CA ASN A 311 -11.84 -25.96 13.64
C ASN A 311 -12.83 -25.27 12.71
N PHE A 312 -13.94 -24.79 13.25
CA PHE A 312 -14.97 -24.10 12.47
C PHE A 312 -14.45 -22.86 11.72
N GLU A 313 -13.58 -22.08 12.33
CA GLU A 313 -12.97 -20.89 11.70
C GLU A 313 -12.16 -21.28 10.46
N ASP A 314 -11.36 -22.36 10.54
CA ASP A 314 -10.58 -22.85 9.40
C ASP A 314 -11.47 -23.35 8.26
N LEU A 315 -12.61 -23.98 8.58
CA LEU A 315 -13.58 -24.42 7.57
C LEU A 315 -14.20 -23.22 6.84
N VAL A 316 -14.61 -22.18 7.58
CA VAL A 316 -15.18 -20.97 7.00
C VAL A 316 -14.14 -20.26 6.12
N ASP A 317 -12.90 -20.14 6.59
CA ASP A 317 -11.81 -19.54 5.83
C ASP A 317 -11.48 -20.34 4.56
N ALA A 318 -11.46 -21.68 4.64
CA ALA A 318 -11.24 -22.53 3.47
C ALA A 318 -12.37 -22.37 2.44
N LEU A 319 -13.63 -22.33 2.87
CA LEU A 319 -14.78 -22.10 1.99
C LEU A 319 -14.76 -20.71 1.35
N LEU A 320 -14.38 -19.69 2.12
CA LEU A 320 -14.25 -18.33 1.60
C LEU A 320 -13.15 -18.23 0.54
N ASN A 321 -12.05 -18.95 0.70
CA ASN A 321 -10.95 -18.98 -0.27
C ASN A 321 -11.34 -19.64 -1.60
N LEU A 322 -12.31 -20.57 -1.59
CA LEU A 322 -12.82 -21.26 -2.78
C LEU A 322 -13.94 -20.52 -3.54
N ARG A 323 -14.23 -19.28 -3.15
CA ARG A 323 -15.25 -18.48 -3.82
C ARG A 323 -14.77 -18.08 -5.23
N GLY A 324 -15.56 -18.35 -6.26
CA GLY A 324 -15.22 -18.08 -7.67
C GLY A 324 -14.99 -16.60 -7.99
N THR A 325 -15.58 -15.70 -7.20
CA THR A 325 -15.33 -14.25 -7.27
C THR A 325 -13.95 -13.82 -6.76
N ASN A 326 -13.21 -14.69 -6.07
CA ASN A 326 -11.89 -14.34 -5.55
C ASN A 326 -10.87 -14.23 -6.68
N PRO A 327 -10.10 -13.13 -6.76
CA PRO A 327 -9.02 -13.02 -7.74
C PRO A 327 -7.90 -14.00 -7.39
N ALA A 328 -7.51 -14.85 -8.36
CA ALA A 328 -6.40 -15.78 -8.18
C ALA A 328 -5.09 -15.01 -7.90
N THR A 329 -4.43 -15.33 -6.79
CA THR A 329 -3.17 -14.72 -6.38
C THR A 329 -1.97 -15.60 -6.77
N VAL A 330 -0.77 -15.00 -6.79
CA VAL A 330 0.48 -15.77 -6.97
C VAL A 330 0.68 -16.79 -5.85
N GLN A 331 0.15 -16.51 -4.65
CA GLN A 331 0.18 -17.43 -3.52
C GLN A 331 -0.65 -18.68 -3.80
N ASP A 332 -1.83 -18.53 -4.40
CA ASP A 332 -2.71 -19.64 -4.77
C ASP A 332 -2.06 -20.52 -5.84
N VAL A 333 -1.47 -19.90 -6.88
CA VAL A 333 -0.73 -20.62 -7.92
C VAL A 333 0.46 -21.39 -7.33
N LYS A 334 1.21 -20.77 -6.42
CA LYS A 334 2.32 -21.44 -5.71
C LYS A 334 1.81 -22.58 -4.83
N GLY A 335 0.66 -22.40 -4.18
CA GLY A 335 -0.03 -23.42 -3.41
C GLY A 335 -0.39 -24.63 -4.28
N SER A 336 -1.08 -24.41 -5.40
CA SER A 336 -1.45 -25.46 -6.35
C SER A 336 -0.23 -26.19 -6.90
N ILE A 337 0.86 -25.48 -7.24
CA ILE A 337 2.11 -26.11 -7.68
C ILE A 337 2.74 -26.96 -6.57
N ARG A 338 2.71 -26.49 -5.32
CA ARG A 338 3.21 -27.25 -4.17
C ARG A 338 2.40 -28.55 -4.00
N ILE A 339 1.08 -28.45 -4.00
CA ILE A 339 0.17 -29.60 -3.87
C ILE A 339 0.43 -30.58 -5.01
N LEU A 340 0.44 -30.12 -6.26
CA LEU A 340 0.71 -30.95 -7.43
C LEU A 340 2.06 -31.68 -7.32
N LYS A 341 3.11 -30.97 -6.87
CA LYS A 341 4.45 -31.56 -6.67
C LYS A 341 4.43 -32.62 -5.57
N THR A 342 3.75 -32.38 -4.46
CA THR A 342 3.65 -33.34 -3.35
C THR A 342 2.87 -34.58 -3.79
N THR A 343 1.69 -34.42 -4.40
CA THR A 343 0.86 -35.53 -4.88
C THR A 343 1.60 -36.36 -5.92
N PHE A 344 2.23 -35.71 -6.91
CA PHE A 344 3.00 -36.42 -7.93
C PHE A 344 4.20 -37.18 -7.35
N THR A 345 4.86 -36.62 -6.33
CA THR A 345 5.97 -37.31 -5.64
C THR A 345 5.49 -38.50 -4.82
N LYS A 346 4.34 -38.38 -4.12
CA LYS A 346 3.71 -39.49 -3.38
C LYS A 346 3.37 -40.64 -4.34
N GLU A 347 2.62 -40.36 -5.41
CA GLU A 347 2.22 -41.34 -6.44
C GLU A 347 3.43 -42.02 -7.11
N LEU A 348 4.46 -41.26 -7.50
CA LEU A 348 5.69 -41.84 -8.05
C LEU A 348 6.40 -42.75 -7.05
N SER A 349 6.39 -42.39 -5.76
CA SER A 349 7.00 -43.21 -4.72
C SER A 349 6.24 -44.51 -4.49
N GLU A 350 4.91 -44.48 -4.56
CA GLU A 350 4.06 -45.66 -4.44
C GLU A 350 4.17 -46.57 -5.65
N LEU A 351 4.13 -46.02 -6.87
CA LEU A 351 4.37 -46.76 -8.10
C LEU A 351 5.75 -47.43 -8.09
N ARG A 352 6.79 -46.71 -7.64
CA ARG A 352 8.14 -47.26 -7.50
C ARG A 352 8.17 -48.41 -6.49
N ARG A 353 7.50 -48.28 -5.34
CA ARG A 353 7.42 -49.36 -4.34
C ARG A 353 6.69 -50.58 -4.89
N SER A 354 5.57 -50.38 -5.60
CA SER A 354 4.79 -51.45 -6.22
C SER A 354 5.63 -52.22 -7.25
N LEU A 355 6.27 -51.51 -8.18
CA LEU A 355 7.15 -52.11 -9.19
C LEU A 355 8.33 -52.87 -8.58
N LEU A 356 8.97 -52.33 -7.53
CA LEU A 356 10.04 -53.04 -6.82
C LEU A 356 9.51 -54.30 -6.12
N GLY A 357 8.28 -54.26 -5.62
CA GLY A 357 7.58 -55.42 -5.07
C GLY A 357 7.41 -56.52 -6.11
N GLU A 358 6.81 -56.20 -7.25
CA GLU A 358 6.58 -57.16 -8.35
C GLU A 358 7.88 -57.72 -8.95
N ILE A 359 8.92 -56.89 -9.07
CA ILE A 359 10.24 -57.36 -9.54
C ILE A 359 10.86 -58.35 -8.54
N ASN A 360 10.68 -58.12 -7.23
CA ASN A 360 11.21 -59.02 -6.22
C ASN A 360 10.43 -60.35 -6.17
N THR A 361 9.11 -60.33 -6.36
CA THR A 361 8.33 -61.58 -6.46
C THR A 361 8.72 -62.37 -7.70
N LEU A 362 8.84 -61.72 -8.87
CA LEU A 362 9.30 -62.38 -10.10
C LEU A 362 10.70 -62.99 -9.97
N LYS A 363 11.61 -62.33 -9.24
CA LYS A 363 12.95 -62.88 -8.96
C LYS A 363 12.90 -64.11 -8.05
N LEU A 364 11.98 -64.16 -7.11
CA LEU A 364 11.79 -65.33 -6.25
C LEU A 364 11.21 -66.50 -7.05
N ASP A 365 10.19 -66.24 -7.87
CA ASP A 365 9.58 -67.27 -8.72
C ASP A 365 10.58 -67.87 -9.73
N LEU A 366 11.43 -67.04 -10.33
CA LEU A 366 12.51 -67.50 -11.24
C LEU A 366 13.58 -68.31 -10.52
N ARG A 367 13.86 -67.99 -9.25
CA ARG A 367 14.83 -68.74 -8.44
C ARG A 367 14.26 -70.10 -8.06
N ASP A 368 13.01 -70.16 -7.62
CA ASP A 368 12.33 -71.41 -7.28
C ASP A 368 12.19 -72.32 -8.51
N ALA A 369 11.94 -71.76 -9.69
CA ALA A 369 11.93 -72.50 -10.95
C ALA A 369 13.31 -73.07 -11.33
N GLY A 370 14.39 -72.31 -11.10
CA GLY A 370 15.76 -72.78 -11.33
C GLY A 370 16.19 -73.88 -10.35
N ASP A 371 15.76 -73.80 -9.09
CA ASP A 371 16.04 -74.82 -8.08
C ASP A 371 15.28 -76.14 -8.40
N LEU A 372 14.07 -76.06 -8.96
CA LEU A 372 13.30 -77.23 -9.44
C LEU A 372 13.96 -77.95 -10.64
N GLU A 373 14.53 -77.20 -11.60
CA GLU A 373 15.29 -77.81 -12.71
C GLU A 373 16.56 -78.52 -12.23
N SER A 374 17.23 -77.98 -11.20
CA SER A 374 18.42 -78.63 -10.62
C SER A 374 18.09 -79.94 -9.90
N SER A 375 16.98 -79.98 -9.15
CA SER A 375 16.51 -81.16 -8.42
C SER A 375 15.97 -82.27 -9.34
N GLY A 376 15.43 -81.94 -10.52
CA GLY A 376 14.97 -82.93 -11.49
C GLY A 376 16.12 -83.68 -12.19
N SER A 377 17.30 -83.05 -12.30
CA SER A 377 18.46 -83.65 -12.97
C SER A 377 19.20 -84.70 -12.14
N GLU A 378 19.05 -84.68 -10.80
CA GLU A 378 19.70 -85.67 -9.91
C GLU A 378 18.92 -86.99 -9.81
N HIS A 379 17.65 -87.05 -10.23
CA HIS A 379 16.84 -88.29 -10.14
C HIS A 379 16.97 -89.22 -11.36
N ASP A 380 17.52 -88.74 -12.48
CA ASP A 380 17.72 -89.53 -13.71
C ASP A 380 19.15 -90.11 -13.84
N ALA A 381 19.99 -90.00 -12.80
CA ALA A 381 21.39 -90.43 -12.81
C ALA A 381 21.74 -91.60 -11.85
N GLY A 382 20.74 -92.31 -11.32
CA GLY A 382 20.91 -93.41 -10.34
C GLY A 382 20.48 -94.78 -10.85
#